data_AF-A0A4J2G3R7-F1
#
_entry.id   AF-A0A4J2G3R7-F1
#
_cell.length_a   1.000
_cell.length_b   1.000
_cell.length_c   1.000
_cell.angle_alpha   90.00
_cell.angle_beta   90.00
_cell.angle_gamma   90.00
#
_symmetry.space_group_name_H-M   'P 1'
#
loop_
_entity.id
_entity.type
_entity.pdbx_description
1 polymer ?
#
loop_
_entity_poly.entity_id
_entity_poly.type
_entity_poly.pdbx_seq_one_letter_code
_entity_poly.pdbx_strand_id
1 'polypeptide(L)'
;MAVGELARGWVKDSPLTYDEEKLKAAPWYYLDPTTGIMQTGWQFLGNRWYYLHSSGAMATGWYQEGSTWYYLNASNGDMKTGWFQVNGNWYYAYDSGALAVNTTVGGYYLNYNGEWVK
;
A
#
# COMPACT_ATOMS: atom_id res chain seq x y z
N MET A 1 -3.16 -31.86 -16.57
CA MET A 1 -3.34 -30.39 -16.56
C MET A 1 -4.83 -30.13 -16.41
N ALA A 2 -5.28 -29.65 -15.25
CA ALA A 2 -6.67 -29.24 -15.09
C ALA A 2 -6.84 -27.85 -15.71
N VAL A 3 -7.78 -27.72 -16.64
CA VAL A 3 -8.18 -26.47 -17.26
C VAL A 3 -8.97 -25.66 -16.23
N GLY A 4 -8.53 -24.42 -15.94
CA GLY A 4 -9.39 -23.37 -15.38
C GLY A 4 -9.48 -23.24 -13.86
N GLU A 5 -8.40 -23.38 -13.09
CA GLU A 5 -8.42 -22.92 -11.70
C GLU A 5 -8.52 -21.38 -11.68
N LEU A 6 -9.69 -20.86 -11.31
CA LEU A 6 -9.88 -19.43 -11.08
C LEU A 6 -8.87 -18.99 -10.02
N ALA A 7 -8.04 -18.01 -10.35
CA ALA A 7 -7.10 -17.44 -9.41
C ALA A 7 -7.87 -16.88 -8.19
N ARG A 8 -7.32 -17.05 -6.99
CA ARG A 8 -7.96 -16.66 -5.72
C ARG A 8 -6.94 -16.00 -4.81
N GLY A 9 -7.36 -15.01 -4.04
CA GLY A 9 -6.48 -14.24 -3.18
C GLY A 9 -5.54 -13.33 -3.96
N TRP A 10 -4.30 -13.20 -3.50
CA TRP A 10 -3.30 -12.36 -4.14
C TRP A 10 -2.89 -12.92 -5.50
N VAL A 11 -3.06 -12.11 -6.54
CA VAL A 11 -2.68 -12.45 -7.91
C VAL A 11 -1.79 -11.35 -8.47
N LYS A 12 -0.76 -11.73 -9.22
CA LYS A 12 0.15 -10.79 -9.87
C LYS A 12 -0.09 -10.83 -11.36
N ASP A 13 -0.36 -9.68 -11.97
CA ASP A 13 -0.50 -9.56 -13.41
C ASP A 13 0.90 -9.53 -14.05
N SER A 14 1.52 -10.71 -14.14
CA SER A 14 2.76 -10.88 -14.88
C SER A 14 2.41 -10.79 -16.38
N PRO A 15 2.91 -9.79 -17.12
CA PRO A 15 2.62 -9.71 -18.54
C PRO A 15 3.07 -10.99 -19.24
N LEU A 16 2.21 -11.53 -20.10
CA LEU A 16 2.51 -12.72 -20.92
C LEU A 16 3.65 -12.49 -21.93
N THR A 17 4.18 -11.27 -22.01
CA THR A 17 5.27 -10.87 -22.91
C THR A 17 6.33 -10.10 -22.14
N TYR A 18 7.57 -10.59 -22.20
CA TYR A 18 8.77 -9.89 -21.76
C TYR A 18 9.05 -8.76 -22.75
N ASP A 19 8.48 -7.59 -22.50
CA ASP A 19 8.89 -6.35 -23.15
C ASP A 19 9.84 -5.62 -22.19
N GLU A 20 11.14 -5.65 -22.52
CA GLU A 20 12.23 -5.14 -21.68
C GLU A 20 12.10 -3.64 -21.40
N GLU A 21 11.32 -2.89 -22.21
CA GLU A 21 11.09 -1.45 -22.05
C GLU A 21 10.03 -1.09 -20.98
N LYS A 22 9.23 -2.06 -20.50
CA LYS A 22 8.21 -1.84 -19.45
C LYS A 22 8.57 -2.52 -18.13
N LEU A 23 9.74 -2.21 -17.59
CA LEU A 23 10.18 -2.56 -16.23
C LEU A 23 9.36 -1.84 -15.11
N LYS A 24 8.03 -1.75 -15.24
CA LYS A 24 7.17 -1.50 -14.08
C LYS A 24 6.93 -2.84 -13.40
N ALA A 25 7.19 -2.92 -12.11
CA ALA A 25 6.82 -4.08 -11.32
C ALA A 25 5.34 -4.40 -11.59
N ALA A 26 5.07 -5.62 -12.05
CA ALA A 26 3.73 -6.08 -12.34
C ALA A 26 2.82 -5.88 -11.11
N PRO A 27 1.65 -5.23 -11.26
CA PRO A 27 0.79 -4.91 -10.14
C PRO A 27 0.20 -6.17 -9.51
N TRP A 28 0.01 -6.10 -8.19
CA TRP A 28 -0.74 -7.10 -7.45
C TRP A 28 -2.23 -6.72 -7.42
N TYR A 29 -3.10 -7.71 -7.44
CA TYR A 29 -4.54 -7.58 -7.24
C TYR A 29 -4.97 -8.58 -6.17
N TYR A 30 -6.14 -8.36 -5.60
CA TYR A 30 -6.75 -9.30 -4.67
C TYR A 30 -8.12 -9.73 -5.18
N LEU A 31 -8.29 -11.03 -5.38
CA LEU A 31 -9.57 -11.64 -5.73
C LEU A 31 -10.15 -12.27 -4.47
N ASP A 32 -11.42 -11.98 -4.18
CA ASP A 32 -12.12 -12.59 -3.06
C ASP A 32 -12.01 -14.12 -3.13
N PRO A 33 -11.51 -14.80 -2.09
CA PRO A 33 -11.22 -16.24 -2.17
C PRO A 33 -12.46 -17.11 -2.42
N THR A 34 -13.65 -16.61 -2.09
CA THR A 34 -14.91 -17.36 -2.21
C THR A 34 -15.53 -17.19 -3.59
N THR A 35 -15.59 -15.94 -4.06
CA THR A 35 -16.34 -15.54 -5.26
C THR A 35 -15.45 -15.28 -6.48
N GLY A 36 -14.15 -15.06 -6.28
CA GLY A 36 -13.21 -14.66 -7.33
C GLY A 36 -13.37 -13.21 -7.79
N ILE A 37 -14.24 -12.42 -7.15
CA ILE A 37 -14.47 -11.02 -7.51
C ILE A 37 -13.26 -10.17 -7.10
N MET A 38 -12.77 -9.35 -8.04
CA MET A 38 -11.68 -8.41 -7.79
C MET A 38 -12.09 -7.34 -6.78
N GLN A 39 -11.25 -7.15 -5.76
CA GLN A 39 -11.46 -6.16 -4.72
C GLN A 39 -10.81 -4.82 -5.08
N THR A 40 -11.36 -3.74 -4.52
CA THR A 40 -10.86 -2.37 -4.64
C THR A 40 -10.95 -1.65 -3.28
N GLY A 41 -10.30 -0.51 -3.12
CA GLY A 41 -10.30 0.29 -1.90
C GLY A 41 -9.46 -0.32 -0.77
N TRP A 42 -9.73 0.13 0.45
CA TRP A 42 -9.07 -0.38 1.67
C TRP A 42 -9.51 -1.82 1.99
N GLN A 43 -8.53 -2.69 2.19
CA GLN A 43 -8.75 -4.12 2.49
C GLN A 43 -7.93 -4.53 3.71
N PHE A 44 -8.59 -5.16 4.69
CA PHE A 44 -7.94 -5.73 5.87
C PHE A 44 -7.75 -7.23 5.68
N LEU A 45 -6.52 -7.63 5.35
CA LEU A 45 -6.17 -8.99 4.92
C LEU A 45 -5.02 -9.50 5.76
N GLY A 46 -5.15 -10.70 6.35
CA GLY A 46 -4.07 -11.31 7.12
C GLY A 46 -3.54 -10.41 8.25
N ASN A 47 -4.44 -9.67 8.92
CA ASN A 47 -4.14 -8.72 9.99
C ASN A 47 -3.30 -7.50 9.54
N ARG A 48 -3.40 -7.12 8.25
CA ARG A 48 -2.73 -5.95 7.66
C ARG A 48 -3.68 -5.19 6.77
N TRP A 49 -3.49 -3.88 6.68
CA TRP A 49 -4.23 -3.03 5.76
C TRP A 49 -3.49 -2.88 4.43
N TYR A 50 -4.25 -2.90 3.35
CA TYR A 50 -3.80 -2.67 1.98
C TYR A 50 -4.76 -1.71 1.30
N TYR A 51 -4.27 -0.93 0.33
CA TYR A 51 -5.12 -0.15 -0.54
C TYR A 51 -5.02 -0.66 -1.98
N LEU A 52 -6.17 -0.96 -2.57
CA LEU A 52 -6.30 -1.32 -3.97
C LEU A 52 -6.92 -0.14 -4.72
N HIS A 53 -6.28 0.33 -5.79
CA HIS A 53 -6.84 1.38 -6.63
C HIS A 53 -8.17 0.96 -7.25
N SER A 54 -8.91 1.89 -7.87
CA SER A 54 -10.15 1.57 -8.60
C SER A 54 -9.94 0.59 -9.75
N SER A 55 -8.72 0.50 -10.28
CA SER A 55 -8.32 -0.54 -11.25
C SER A 55 -8.12 -1.92 -10.63
N GLY A 56 -8.14 -2.03 -9.30
CA GLY A 56 -7.78 -3.22 -8.52
C GLY A 56 -6.29 -3.35 -8.21
N ALA A 57 -5.43 -2.55 -8.85
CA ALA A 57 -3.99 -2.61 -8.62
C ALA A 57 -3.64 -2.16 -7.19
N MET A 58 -2.84 -2.94 -6.48
CA MET A 58 -2.36 -2.65 -5.15
C MET A 58 -1.43 -1.44 -5.15
N ALA A 59 -1.73 -0.47 -4.29
CA ALA A 59 -0.89 0.69 -4.07
C ALA A 59 0.36 0.34 -3.26
N THR A 60 1.46 1.02 -3.57
CA THR A 60 2.69 1.05 -2.77
C THR A 60 3.19 2.50 -2.69
N GLY A 61 3.98 2.80 -1.68
CA GLY A 61 4.46 4.15 -1.41
C GLY A 61 3.40 5.07 -0.80
N TRP A 62 3.54 6.36 -1.05
CA TRP A 62 2.65 7.39 -0.53
C TRP A 62 1.30 7.37 -1.23
N TYR A 63 0.23 7.36 -0.45
CA TYR A 63 -1.15 7.45 -0.91
C TYR A 63 -1.87 8.55 -0.14
N GLN A 64 -2.66 9.36 -0.84
CA GLN A 64 -3.45 10.43 -0.24
C GLN A 64 -4.94 10.17 -0.47
N GLU A 65 -5.72 10.20 0.61
CA GLU A 65 -7.18 10.14 0.58
C GLU A 65 -7.73 11.42 1.20
N GLY A 66 -8.36 12.26 0.37
CA GLY A 66 -8.73 13.62 0.77
C GLY A 66 -7.50 14.42 1.19
N SER A 67 -7.44 14.87 2.44
CA SER A 67 -6.29 15.57 3.01
C SER A 67 -5.33 14.67 3.79
N THR A 68 -5.67 13.39 3.97
CA THR A 68 -4.92 12.47 4.83
C THR A 68 -3.91 11.67 3.99
N TRP A 69 -2.67 11.61 4.46
CA TRP A 69 -1.63 10.78 3.86
C TRP A 69 -1.50 9.44 4.58
N TYR A 70 -1.17 8.41 3.81
CA TYR A 70 -0.87 7.06 4.23
C TYR A 70 0.40 6.60 3.54
N TYR A 71 1.15 5.71 4.18
CA TYR A 71 2.29 5.06 3.54
C TYR A 71 2.07 3.55 3.46
N LEU A 72 1.96 3.05 2.23
CA LEU A 72 1.91 1.64 1.91
C LEU A 72 3.34 1.19 1.64
N ASN A 73 3.78 0.13 2.29
CA ASN A 73 5.15 -0.34 2.17
C ASN A 73 5.52 -0.63 0.71
N ALA A 74 6.67 -0.10 0.28
CA ALA A 74 7.14 -0.16 -1.10
C ALA A 74 7.28 -1.59 -1.66
N SER A 75 7.59 -2.58 -0.80
CA SER A 75 7.87 -3.95 -1.25
C SER A 75 6.65 -4.88 -1.24
N ASN A 76 5.75 -4.71 -0.27
CA ASN A 76 4.66 -5.65 -0.02
C ASN A 76 3.27 -4.98 0.12
N GLY A 77 3.17 -3.66 0.03
CA GLY A 77 1.91 -2.90 0.05
C GLY A 77 1.25 -2.75 1.42
N ASP A 78 1.85 -3.27 2.50
CA ASP A 78 1.24 -3.18 3.82
C ASP A 78 1.27 -1.74 4.37
N MET A 79 0.13 -1.24 4.85
CA MET A 79 0.02 0.09 5.44
C MET A 79 0.88 0.19 6.70
N LYS A 80 1.69 1.24 6.79
CA LYS A 80 2.50 1.52 7.98
C LYS A 80 1.70 2.22 9.07
N THR A 81 2.03 1.87 10.31
CA THR A 81 1.66 2.57 11.55
C THR A 81 2.91 2.74 12.41
N GLY A 82 2.85 3.64 13.40
CA GLY A 82 3.99 4.00 14.23
C GLY A 82 5.08 4.74 13.46
N TRP A 83 6.30 4.71 13.99
CA TRP A 83 7.47 5.33 13.38
C TRP A 83 8.01 4.49 12.22
N PHE A 84 8.26 5.13 11.07
CA PHE A 84 8.88 4.50 9.91
C PHE A 84 9.78 5.47 9.17
N GLN A 85 10.72 4.94 8.38
CA GLN A 85 11.67 5.75 7.60
C GLN A 85 11.45 5.57 6.10
N VAL A 86 11.47 6.68 5.36
CA VAL A 86 11.41 6.70 3.89
C VAL A 86 12.49 7.65 3.39
N ASN A 87 13.41 7.14 2.55
CA ASN A 87 14.51 7.92 1.97
C ASN A 87 15.34 8.72 2.98
N GLY A 88 15.57 8.15 4.17
CA GLY A 88 16.35 8.80 5.24
C GLY A 88 15.54 9.69 6.18
N ASN A 89 14.33 10.11 5.80
CA ASN A 89 13.44 10.92 6.65
C ASN A 89 12.55 10.02 7.51
N TRP A 90 12.35 10.41 8.76
CA TRP A 90 11.43 9.72 9.69
C TRP A 90 10.04 10.33 9.65
N TYR A 91 9.05 9.47 9.76
CA TYR A 91 7.63 9.81 9.75
C TYR A 91 6.91 9.01 10.83
N TYR A 92 5.73 9.47 11.23
CA TYR A 92 4.85 8.75 12.13
C TYR A 92 3.44 8.63 11.54
N ALA A 93 2.90 7.42 11.51
CA ALA A 93 1.49 7.17 11.22
C ALA A 93 0.77 6.73 12.50
N TYR A 94 -0.41 7.29 12.76
CA TYR A 94 -1.28 6.83 13.84
C TYR A 94 -1.76 5.39 13.60
N ASP A 95 -2.44 4.80 14.57
CA ASP A 95 -2.97 3.42 14.45
C ASP A 95 -3.95 3.25 13.27
N SER A 96 -4.60 4.34 12.84
CA SER A 96 -5.43 4.39 11.63
C SER A 96 -4.65 4.42 10.32
N GLY A 97 -3.32 4.53 10.37
CA GLY A 97 -2.44 4.75 9.21
C GLY A 97 -2.30 6.21 8.78
N ALA A 98 -3.10 7.12 9.35
CA ALA A 98 -3.03 8.54 9.03
C ALA A 98 -1.67 9.12 9.44
N LEU A 99 -1.01 9.80 8.51
CA LEU A 99 0.26 10.47 8.74
C LEU A 99 0.07 11.65 9.71
N ALA A 100 0.92 11.72 10.72
CA ALA A 100 1.02 12.88 11.59
C ALA A 100 1.78 14.01 10.87
N VAL A 101 1.15 15.18 10.75
CA VAL A 101 1.71 16.36 10.08
C VAL A 101 1.49 17.60 10.94
N ASN A 102 2.44 18.55 10.93
CA ASN A 102 2.40 19.79 11.72
C ASN A 102 2.02 19.58 13.18
N THR A 103 2.62 18.57 13.81
CA THR A 103 2.27 18.13 15.16
C THR A 103 3.46 17.53 15.88
N THR A 104 3.31 17.28 17.18
CA THR A 104 4.33 16.65 18.01
C THR A 104 3.85 15.28 18.47
N VAL A 105 4.66 14.24 18.24
CA VAL A 105 4.41 12.87 18.71
C VAL A 105 5.53 12.48 19.66
N GLY A 106 5.21 12.24 20.94
CA GLY A 106 6.21 11.81 21.93
C GLY A 106 7.38 12.80 22.13
N GLY A 107 7.15 14.09 21.90
CA GLY A 107 8.19 15.13 21.98
C GLY A 107 8.94 15.40 20.67
N TYR A 108 8.66 14.64 19.60
CA TYR A 108 9.27 14.82 18.29
C TYR A 108 8.33 15.61 17.36
N TYR A 109 8.79 16.77 16.89
CA TYR A 109 8.01 17.61 15.98
C TYR A 109 8.09 17.10 14.53
N LEU A 110 6.93 16.95 13.90
CA LEU A 110 6.77 16.60 12.49
C LEU A 110 6.28 17.81 11.71
N ASN A 111 6.98 18.16 10.63
CA ASN A 111 6.66 19.31 9.80
C ASN A 111 5.40 19.09 8.94
N TYR A 112 5.13 20.00 8.01
CA TYR A 112 3.94 19.96 7.14
C TYR A 112 3.94 18.76 6.17
N ASN A 113 5.10 18.17 5.89
CA ASN A 113 5.25 16.92 5.13
C ASN A 113 5.18 15.67 6.01
N GLY A 114 5.03 15.84 7.34
CA GLY A 114 5.11 14.75 8.31
C GLY A 114 6.53 14.27 8.62
N GLU A 115 7.55 14.99 8.13
CA GLU A 115 8.95 14.63 8.36
C GLU A 115 9.38 15.09 9.74
N TRP A 116 10.06 14.21 10.47
CA TRP A 116 10.66 14.57 11.75
C TRP A 116 11.78 15.58 11.57
N VAL A 117 11.66 16.70 12.29
CA VAL A 117 12.68 17.73 12.38
C VAL A 117 13.37 17.63 13.74
N LYS A 118 14.70 17.62 13.70
CA LYS A 118 15.55 17.61 14.90
C LYS A 118 15.63 18.97 15.56
#